data_AF-A0A352J1U5-F1
#
_entry.id   AF-A0A352J1U5-F1
#
_cell.length_a   1.000
_cell.length_b   1.000
_cell.length_c   1.000
_cell.angle_alpha   90.00
_cell.angle_beta   90.00
_cell.angle_gamma   90.00
#
_symmetry.space_group_name_H-M   'P 1'
#
loop_
_entity.id
_entity.type
_entity.pdbx_description
1 polymer ?
#
loop_
_entity_poly.entity_id
_entity_poly.type
_entity_poly.pdbx_seq_one_letter_code
_entity_poly.pdbx_strand_id
1 'polypeptide(L)' 'IEKFTRKYGISESEAAYFVSADSLATDMYNKYDESIKILYRDGSIKDISTASDMFNIELLSKKVEKYYFAYLRD' A
#
# COMPACT_ATOMS: atom_id res chain seq x y z
N ILE A 1 -8.68 -21.40 -11.87
CA ILE A 1 -8.94 -22.66 -11.13
C ILE A 1 -9.08 -23.83 -12.09
N GLU A 2 -10.13 -23.89 -12.93
CA GLU A 2 -10.35 -25.03 -13.85
C GLU A 2 -9.16 -25.42 -14.73
N LYS A 3 -8.40 -24.42 -15.24
CA LYS A 3 -7.18 -24.66 -16.02
C LYS A 3 -6.20 -25.56 -15.24
N PHE A 4 -5.99 -25.29 -13.97
CA PHE A 4 -5.04 -26.01 -13.11
C PHE A 4 -5.58 -27.38 -12.69
N THR A 5 -6.88 -27.47 -12.39
CA THR A 5 -7.58 -28.73 -12.15
C THR A 5 -7.38 -29.69 -13.32
N ARG A 6 -7.63 -29.24 -14.56
CA ARG A 6 -7.46 -30.06 -15.77
C ARG A 6 -5.99 -30.38 -16.08
N LYS A 7 -5.07 -29.43 -15.88
CA LYS A 7 -3.66 -29.61 -16.20
C LYS A 7 -2.95 -30.57 -15.24
N TYR A 8 -3.23 -30.47 -13.95
CA TYR A 8 -2.52 -31.20 -12.89
C TYR A 8 -3.34 -32.36 -12.30
N GLY A 9 -4.62 -32.50 -12.66
CA GLY A 9 -5.48 -33.58 -12.15
C GLY A 9 -5.81 -33.46 -10.66
N ILE A 10 -5.77 -32.25 -10.14
CA ILE A 10 -5.99 -31.93 -8.71
C ILE A 10 -7.39 -31.38 -8.47
N SER A 11 -7.85 -31.42 -7.22
CA SER A 11 -9.13 -30.83 -6.81
C SER A 11 -9.16 -29.31 -6.99
N GLU A 12 -10.35 -28.70 -7.01
CA GLU A 12 -10.49 -27.24 -7.04
C GLU A 12 -9.87 -26.56 -5.83
N SER A 13 -9.97 -27.18 -4.65
CA SER A 13 -9.34 -26.70 -3.42
C SER A 13 -7.82 -26.66 -3.53
N GLU A 14 -7.21 -27.67 -4.15
CA GLU A 14 -5.77 -27.68 -4.40
C GLU A 14 -5.38 -26.69 -5.50
N ALA A 15 -6.22 -26.56 -6.53
CA ALA A 15 -6.02 -25.59 -7.61
C ALA A 15 -6.11 -24.13 -7.13
N ALA A 16 -6.81 -23.86 -6.02
CA ALA A 16 -6.94 -22.54 -5.41
C ALA A 16 -5.59 -21.99 -4.90
N TYR A 17 -4.65 -22.85 -4.50
CA TYR A 17 -3.31 -22.41 -4.09
C TYR A 17 -2.49 -21.77 -5.21
N PHE A 18 -2.88 -21.96 -6.48
CA PHE A 18 -2.19 -21.39 -7.64
C PHE A 18 -2.74 -20.02 -8.08
N VAL A 19 -3.74 -19.47 -7.39
CA VAL A 19 -4.32 -18.17 -7.70
C VAL A 19 -4.48 -17.38 -6.40
N SER A 20 -3.96 -16.16 -6.36
CA SER A 20 -4.12 -15.25 -5.24
C SER A 20 -4.59 -13.91 -5.76
N ALA A 21 -5.63 -13.37 -5.16
CA ALA A 21 -6.14 -12.05 -5.48
C ALA A 21 -6.60 -11.39 -4.18
N ASP A 22 -6.15 -10.16 -3.94
CA ASP A 22 -6.54 -9.41 -2.76
C ASP A 22 -6.28 -7.92 -3.00
N SER A 23 -6.68 -7.08 -2.05
CA SER A 23 -6.34 -5.66 -2.02
C SER A 23 -5.35 -5.35 -0.91
N LEU A 24 -4.51 -4.35 -1.18
CA LEU A 24 -3.55 -3.79 -0.26
C LEU A 24 -3.85 -2.29 -0.17
N ALA A 25 -4.22 -1.83 1.03
CA ALA A 25 -4.32 -0.41 1.31
C ALA A 25 -3.04 0.05 2.02
N THR A 26 -2.48 1.17 1.58
CA THR A 26 -1.37 1.82 2.29
C THR A 26 -1.77 3.26 2.59
N ASP A 27 -1.80 3.58 3.87
CA ASP A 27 -1.82 4.95 4.36
C ASP A 27 -0.35 5.37 4.54
N MET A 28 0.18 6.17 3.61
CA MET A 28 1.62 6.50 3.59
C MET A 28 2.03 7.57 4.61
N TYR A 29 1.07 8.37 5.09
CA TYR A 29 1.30 9.37 6.12
C TYR A 29 0.02 9.66 6.89
N ASN A 30 0.05 9.53 8.21
CA ASN A 30 -1.04 9.95 9.08
C ASN A 30 -0.69 11.24 9.84
N LYS A 31 -1.22 12.38 9.39
CA LYS A 31 -0.97 13.69 10.02
C LYS A 31 -1.36 13.80 11.50
N TYR A 32 -2.21 12.91 11.99
CA TYR A 32 -2.67 12.92 13.38
C TYR A 32 -1.76 12.13 14.33
N ASP A 33 -0.90 11.25 13.81
CA ASP A 33 -0.06 10.35 14.61
C ASP A 33 1.44 10.48 14.28
N GLU A 34 1.81 10.90 13.06
CA GLU A 34 3.19 10.89 12.53
C GLU A 34 3.75 12.29 12.22
N SER A 35 3.23 13.34 12.85
CA SER A 35 3.67 14.72 12.60
C SER A 35 5.14 14.95 13.02
N ILE A 36 6.00 15.38 12.09
CA ILE A 36 7.38 15.78 12.38
C ILE A 36 7.45 17.30 12.54
N LYS A 37 7.94 17.77 13.68
CA LYS A 37 8.08 19.20 13.99
C LYS A 37 9.52 19.67 13.86
N ILE A 38 9.72 20.80 13.18
CA ILE A 38 11.01 21.45 12.96
C ILE A 38 11.08 22.71 13.82
N LEU A 39 12.12 22.80 14.64
CA LEU A 39 12.48 24.02 15.37
C LEU A 39 13.41 24.89 14.51
N TYR A 40 13.01 26.13 14.29
CA TYR A 40 13.79 27.13 13.57
C TYR A 40 14.68 27.93 14.53
N ARG A 41 15.70 28.62 13.97
CA ARG A 41 16.63 29.45 14.74
C ARG A 41 15.98 30.61 15.50
N ASP A 42 14.83 31.07 15.04
CA ASP A 42 14.03 32.11 15.69
C ASP A 42 13.17 31.56 16.85
N GLY A 43 13.26 30.25 17.12
CA GLY A 43 12.47 29.57 18.14
C GLY A 43 11.07 29.14 17.66
N SER A 44 10.68 29.45 16.42
CA SER A 44 9.40 29.01 15.88
C SER A 44 9.43 27.51 15.57
N ILE A 45 8.29 26.85 15.76
CA ILE A 45 8.12 25.43 15.45
C ILE A 45 7.13 25.31 14.29
N LYS A 46 7.51 24.62 13.23
CA LYS A 46 6.62 24.31 12.09
C LYS A 46 6.60 22.83 11.80
N ASP A 47 5.49 22.34 11.30
CA ASP A 47 5.39 20.97 10.82
C ASP A 47 6.16 20.80 9.50
N ILE A 48 6.75 19.63 9.28
CA ILE A 48 7.49 19.29 8.05
C ILE A 48 6.66 19.54 6.79
N SER A 49 5.34 19.32 6.87
CA SER A 49 4.37 19.60 5.79
C SER A 49 4.37 21.04 5.30
N THR A 50 4.63 21.97 6.23
CA THR A 50 4.57 23.41 5.99
C THR A 50 5.97 23.98 5.79
N ALA A 51 6.99 23.26 6.26
CA ALA A 51 8.39 23.64 6.18
C ALA A 51 9.05 23.24 4.85
N SER A 52 8.53 22.22 4.17
CA SER A 52 9.15 21.64 2.97
C SER A 52 8.23 21.68 1.76
N ASP A 53 8.71 22.27 0.66
CA ASP A 53 8.02 22.25 -0.64
C ASP A 53 7.96 20.85 -1.27
N MET A 54 8.78 19.91 -0.80
CA MET A 54 8.88 18.55 -1.34
C MET A 54 7.83 17.60 -0.75
N PHE A 55 7.35 17.87 0.47
CA PHE A 55 6.43 17.01 1.19
C PHE A 55 5.01 17.58 1.18
N ASN A 56 4.31 17.45 0.06
CA ASN A 56 2.89 17.76 0.00
C ASN A 56 2.09 16.67 0.74
N ILE A 57 1.68 16.98 1.97
CA ILE A 57 1.00 16.02 2.84
C ILE A 57 -0.40 15.66 2.36
N GLU A 58 -1.05 16.48 1.53
CA GLU A 58 -2.31 16.09 0.88
C GLU A 58 -2.11 14.91 -0.09
N LEU A 59 -0.97 14.88 -0.78
CA LEU A 59 -0.58 13.77 -1.66
C LEU A 59 -0.20 12.52 -0.86
N LEU A 60 0.51 12.68 0.26
CA LEU A 60 0.99 11.57 1.11
C LEU A 60 -0.11 10.98 2.00
N SER A 61 -1.09 11.78 2.39
CA SER A 61 -2.26 11.32 3.17
C SER A 61 -3.34 10.67 2.31
N LYS A 62 -3.15 10.64 0.98
CA LYS A 62 -4.08 9.99 0.08
C LYS A 62 -3.96 8.49 0.27
N LYS A 63 -5.02 7.87 0.76
CA LYS A 63 -5.15 6.42 0.81
C LYS A 63 -5.04 5.85 -0.60
N VAL A 64 -4.03 5.00 -0.80
CA VAL A 64 -3.87 4.27 -2.06
C VAL A 64 -4.31 2.84 -1.82
N GLU A 65 -5.32 2.41 -2.57
CA GLU A 65 -5.74 1.02 -2.63
C GLU A 65 -5.19 0.37 -3.90
N LYS A 66 -4.47 -0.73 -3.72
CA LYS A 66 -3.88 -1.52 -4.80
C LYS A 66 -4.53 -2.88 -4.82
N TYR A 67 -5.12 -3.24 -5.95
CA TYR A 67 -5.64 -4.57 -6.18
C TYR A 67 -4.57 -5.39 -6.88
N TYR A 68 -4.31 -6.61 -6.40
CA TYR A 68 -3.40 -7.53 -7.07
C TYR A 68 -4.12 -8.80 -7.48
N PHE A 69 -3.63 -9.36 -8.58
CA PHE A 69 -4.03 -10.67 -9.07
C PHE A 69 -2.77 -11.40 -9.51
N ALA A 70 -2.47 -12.49 -8.83
CA ALA A 70 -1.32 -13.35 -9.08
C ALA A 70 -1.80 -14.77 -9.36
N TYR A 71 -1.13 -15.43 -10.29
CA TYR A 71 -1.38 -16.83 -10.57
C TYR A 71 -0.09 -17.51 -11.01
N LEU A 72 -0.03 -18.83 -10.87
CA LEU A 72 1.10 -19.62 -11.37
C LEU A 72 1.22 -19.45 -12.89
N ARG A 73 2.33 -18.85 -13.33
CA ARG A 73 2.66 -18.74 -14.75
C ARG A 73 3.25 -20.06 -15.22
N ASP A 74 2.69 -20.60 -16.30
CA ASP A 74 3.17 -21.79 -17.00
C ASP A 74 4.21 -21.45 -18.06
#